data_AF-A0A2M8GB37-F1
#
_entry.id   AF-A0A2M8GB37-F1
#
_cell.length_a   1.000
_cell.length_b   1.000
_cell.length_c   1.000
_cell.angle_alpha   90.00
_cell.angle_beta   90.00
_cell.angle_gamma   90.00
#
_symmetry.space_group_name_H-M   'P 1'
#
loop_
_entity.id
_entity.type
_entity.pdbx_description
1 polymer ?
#
loop_
_entity_poly.entity_id
_entity_poly.type
_entity_poly.pdbx_seq_one_letter_code
_entity_poly.pdbx_strand_id
1 'polypeptide(L)'
;MKHPGKSPVFLSDAKLQLLLFGGKGGVGKTTASVATALDIADRYPERSLLLVSTDPAHSLQDSLSGGTPPPNLNVLELDAQAYLLDFKEKNRQRLKEIASRGTFLDERKGEGAVCLIMPWMKKNTSAFARPWTGSLTRAP
;
A
#
# COMPACT_ATOMS: atom_id res chain seq x y z
N MET A 1 -29.12 -7.87 -17.75
CA MET A 1 -28.44 -7.36 -18.96
C MET A 1 -27.53 -6.21 -18.56
N LYS A 2 -26.19 -6.40 -18.52
CA LYS A 2 -25.25 -5.27 -18.42
C LYS A 2 -25.35 -4.50 -19.74
N HIS A 3 -25.92 -3.29 -19.73
CA HIS A 3 -25.75 -2.39 -20.87
C HIS A 3 -24.25 -2.09 -20.99
N PRO A 4 -23.62 -2.25 -22.17
CA PRO A 4 -22.24 -1.80 -22.36
C PRO A 4 -22.26 -0.27 -22.34
N GLY A 5 -22.21 0.30 -21.14
CA GLY A 5 -21.90 1.72 -20.96
C GLY A 5 -20.59 1.99 -21.69
N LYS A 6 -20.59 3.01 -22.55
CA LYS A 6 -19.38 3.44 -23.25
C LYS A 6 -18.34 3.81 -22.19
N SER A 7 -17.29 2.99 -22.06
CA SER A 7 -16.15 3.36 -21.23
C SER A 7 -15.46 4.56 -21.87
N PRO A 8 -14.85 5.45 -21.06
CA PRO A 8 -14.08 6.57 -21.59
C PRO A 8 -13.04 6.10 -22.61
N VAL A 9 -12.89 6.85 -23.71
CA VAL A 9 -12.03 6.46 -24.85
C VAL A 9 -10.58 6.21 -24.42
N PHE A 10 -10.08 6.93 -23.40
CA PHE A 10 -8.72 6.74 -22.91
C PHE A 10 -8.49 5.35 -22.26
N LEU A 11 -9.53 4.68 -21.75
CA LEU A 11 -9.40 3.35 -21.16
C LEU A 11 -9.16 2.26 -22.21
N SER A 12 -9.52 2.52 -23.48
CA SER A 12 -9.24 1.60 -24.58
C SER A 12 -7.82 1.70 -25.13
N ASP A 13 -7.05 2.73 -24.74
CA ASP A 13 -5.69 2.89 -25.23
C ASP A 13 -4.79 1.74 -24.73
N ALA A 14 -4.16 1.02 -25.66
CA ALA A 14 -3.23 -0.05 -25.36
C ALA A 14 -1.93 0.45 -24.73
N LYS A 15 -1.60 1.74 -24.91
CA LYS A 15 -0.40 2.38 -24.34
C LYS A 15 -0.61 2.87 -22.92
N LEU A 16 -1.84 2.87 -22.39
CA LEU A 16 -2.11 3.31 -21.04
C LEU A 16 -1.56 2.30 -20.02
N GLN A 17 -0.50 2.69 -19.31
CA GLN A 17 0.18 1.84 -18.32
C GLN A 17 -0.13 2.21 -16.86
N LEU A 18 -0.59 3.45 -16.61
CA LEU A 18 -0.82 3.95 -15.26
C LEU A 18 -2.07 4.83 -15.20
N LEU A 19 -2.98 4.50 -14.28
CA LEU A 19 -4.12 5.34 -13.92
C LEU A 19 -4.01 5.74 -12.46
N LEU A 20 -4.10 7.04 -12.19
CA LEU A 20 -4.02 7.59 -10.84
C LEU A 20 -5.37 8.17 -10.44
N PHE A 21 -5.91 7.70 -9.32
CA PHE A 21 -7.16 8.20 -8.73
C PHE A 21 -6.83 9.16 -7.59
N GLY A 22 -6.77 10.45 -7.91
CA GLY A 22 -6.48 11.53 -6.95
C GLY A 22 -7.71 12.34 -6.57
N GLY A 23 -7.65 13.04 -5.43
CA GLY A 23 -8.74 13.91 -4.95
C GLY A 23 -8.84 13.99 -3.42
N LYS A 24 -9.73 14.85 -2.93
CA LYS A 24 -9.97 15.07 -1.49
C LYS A 24 -10.47 13.79 -0.78
N GLY A 25 -10.43 13.75 0.55
CA GLY A 25 -11.00 12.65 1.34
C GLY A 25 -12.51 12.49 1.06
N GLY A 26 -12.99 11.26 0.98
CA GLY A 26 -14.44 10.97 0.85
C GLY A 26 -15.06 11.13 -0.55
N VAL A 27 -14.31 11.51 -1.59
CA VAL A 27 -14.87 11.70 -2.96
C VAL A 27 -15.07 10.40 -3.75
N GLY A 28 -14.91 9.21 -3.13
CA GLY A 28 -15.13 7.92 -3.78
C GLY A 28 -13.97 7.40 -4.65
N LYS A 29 -12.72 7.85 -4.41
CA LYS A 29 -11.53 7.43 -5.18
C LYS A 29 -11.36 5.92 -5.22
N THR A 30 -11.43 5.27 -4.06
CA THR A 30 -11.30 3.82 -3.91
C THR A 30 -12.38 3.07 -4.68
N THR A 31 -13.62 3.53 -4.59
CA THR A 31 -14.76 2.97 -5.33
C THR A 31 -14.55 3.10 -6.84
N ALA A 32 -14.14 4.29 -7.30
CA ALA A 32 -13.89 4.55 -8.71
C ALA A 32 -12.72 3.70 -9.25
N SER A 33 -11.64 3.55 -8.47
CA SER A 33 -10.49 2.72 -8.86
C SER A 33 -10.85 1.24 -8.96
N VAL A 34 -11.63 0.72 -8.01
CA VAL A 34 -12.09 -0.68 -8.02
C VAL A 34 -13.02 -0.93 -9.22
N ALA A 35 -14.04 -0.08 -9.40
CA ALA A 35 -14.98 -0.21 -10.51
C ALA A 35 -14.26 -0.16 -11.87
N THR A 36 -13.29 0.74 -12.01
CA THR A 36 -12.49 0.85 -13.24
C THR A 36 -11.62 -0.38 -13.46
N ALA A 37 -10.94 -0.88 -12.41
CA ALA A 37 -10.09 -2.06 -12.51
C ALA A 37 -10.90 -3.31 -12.92
N LEU A 38 -12.09 -3.49 -12.34
CA LEU A 38 -13.00 -4.58 -12.70
C LEU A 38 -13.52 -4.44 -14.14
N ASP A 39 -13.90 -3.24 -14.59
CA ASP A 39 -14.34 -3.02 -15.98
C ASP A 39 -13.22 -3.32 -17.00
N ILE A 40 -11.98 -2.91 -16.72
CA ILE A 40 -10.83 -3.22 -17.60
C ILE A 40 -10.52 -4.71 -17.57
N ALA A 41 -10.53 -5.34 -16.40
CA ALA A 41 -10.27 -6.77 -16.24
C ALA A 41 -11.28 -7.62 -17.03
N ASP A 42 -12.58 -7.28 -16.94
CA ASP A 42 -13.67 -7.94 -17.65
C ASP A 42 -13.56 -7.74 -19.18
N ARG A 43 -13.18 -6.55 -19.64
CA ARG A 43 -13.15 -6.21 -21.08
C ARG A 43 -11.90 -6.67 -21.82
N TYR A 44 -10.78 -6.76 -21.12
CA TYR A 44 -9.47 -7.09 -21.69
C TYR A 44 -8.82 -8.23 -20.92
N PRO A 45 -9.32 -9.49 -21.06
CA PRO A 45 -8.82 -10.65 -20.33
C PRO A 45 -7.32 -10.91 -20.53
N GLU A 46 -6.76 -10.46 -21.66
CA GLU A 46 -5.35 -10.59 -22.01
C GLU A 46 -4.43 -9.61 -21.26
N ARG A 47 -4.97 -8.55 -20.65
CA ARG A 47 -4.18 -7.58 -19.88
C ARG A 47 -3.98 -8.05 -18.46
N SER A 48 -2.75 -7.96 -17.95
CA SER A 48 -2.45 -8.11 -16.53
C SER A 48 -2.54 -6.75 -15.83
N LEU A 49 -3.38 -6.67 -14.79
CA LEU A 49 -3.67 -5.44 -14.06
C LEU A 49 -3.22 -5.55 -12.61
N LEU A 50 -2.73 -4.44 -12.07
CA LEU A 50 -2.40 -4.29 -10.65
C LEU A 50 -3.14 -3.08 -10.09
N LEU A 51 -4.07 -3.32 -9.18
CA LEU A 51 -4.75 -2.28 -8.40
C LEU A 51 -4.00 -2.07 -7.08
N VAL A 52 -3.46 -0.87 -6.88
CA VAL A 52 -2.69 -0.53 -5.67
C VAL A 52 -3.42 0.56 -4.87
N SER A 53 -3.62 0.34 -3.57
CA SER A 53 -3.96 1.40 -2.62
C SER A 53 -2.75 1.77 -1.77
N THR A 54 -2.54 3.08 -1.63
CA THR A 54 -1.57 3.67 -0.69
C THR A 54 -2.27 4.26 0.54
N ASP A 55 -3.59 4.13 0.63
CA ASP A 55 -4.39 4.61 1.76
C ASP A 55 -4.18 3.68 2.97
N PRO A 56 -3.82 4.21 4.16
CA PRO A 56 -3.74 3.42 5.38
C PRO A 56 -5.09 2.83 5.83
N ALA A 57 -6.21 3.33 5.31
CA ALA A 57 -7.50 2.67 5.50
C ALA A 57 -7.58 1.45 4.56
N HIS A 58 -7.74 0.25 5.12
CA HIS A 58 -7.96 -1.05 4.44
C HIS A 58 -9.28 -1.12 3.65
N SER A 59 -9.62 -0.05 2.92
CA SER A 59 -10.91 0.15 2.27
C SER A 59 -10.99 -0.53 0.90
N LEU A 60 -9.89 -1.08 0.37
CA LEU A 60 -9.87 -1.72 -0.95
C LEU A 60 -10.52 -3.11 -0.88
N GLN A 61 -10.14 -3.92 0.12
CA GLN A 61 -10.79 -5.21 0.39
C GLN A 61 -12.30 -5.05 0.66
N ASP A 62 -12.67 -4.05 1.46
CA ASP A 62 -14.07 -3.75 1.76
C ASP A 62 -14.83 -3.34 0.49
N SER A 63 -14.20 -2.53 -0.38
CA SER A 63 -14.80 -2.10 -1.65
C SER A 63 -15.00 -3.25 -2.64
N LEU A 64 -14.19 -4.31 -2.54
CA LEU A 64 -14.37 -5.55 -3.30
C LEU A 64 -15.47 -6.45 -2.71
N SER A 65 -16.06 -6.07 -1.56
CA SER A 65 -17.14 -6.81 -0.89
C SER A 65 -16.81 -8.29 -0.62
N GLY A 66 -15.53 -8.61 -0.41
CA GLY A 66 -15.06 -10.00 -0.23
C GLY A 66 -15.11 -10.87 -1.49
N GLY A 67 -15.39 -10.29 -2.66
CA GLY A 67 -15.35 -11.00 -3.93
C GLY A 67 -13.92 -11.35 -4.35
N THR A 68 -13.75 -12.53 -4.93
CA THR A 68 -12.48 -12.91 -5.57
C THR A 68 -12.31 -12.06 -6.84
N PRO A 69 -11.21 -11.29 -6.97
CA PRO A 69 -10.97 -10.53 -8.19
C PRO A 69 -10.79 -11.46 -9.40
N PRO A 70 -11.03 -10.98 -10.63
CA PRO A 70 -10.72 -11.71 -11.85
C PRO A 70 -9.26 -12.20 -11.87
N PRO A 71 -8.95 -13.32 -12.54
CA PRO A 71 -7.61 -13.93 -12.51
C PRO A 71 -6.51 -13.03 -13.09
N ASN A 72 -6.88 -12.04 -13.90
CA ASN A 72 -5.97 -11.07 -14.50
C ASN A 72 -5.86 -9.76 -13.70
N LEU A 73 -6.52 -9.65 -12.54
CA LEU A 73 -6.50 -8.48 -11.66
C LEU A 73 -5.88 -8.83 -10.30
N ASN A 74 -4.67 -8.33 -10.07
CA ASN A 74 -4.01 -8.40 -8.76
C ASN A 74 -4.34 -7.15 -7.93
N VAL A 75 -4.53 -7.33 -6.63
CA VAL A 75 -4.85 -6.25 -5.68
C VAL A 75 -3.77 -6.17 -4.62
N LEU A 76 -3.23 -4.98 -4.37
CA LEU A 76 -2.19 -4.71 -3.40
C LEU A 76 -2.60 -3.53 -2.51
N GLU A 77 -2.70 -3.77 -1.21
CA GLU A 77 -2.77 -2.70 -0.20
C GLU A 77 -1.39 -2.51 0.42
N LEU A 78 -0.85 -1.28 0.35
CA LEU A 78 0.44 -0.97 0.95
C LEU A 78 0.27 -0.59 2.42
N ASP A 79 0.81 -1.42 3.32
CA ASP A 79 0.96 -1.06 4.73
C ASP A 79 2.25 -0.25 4.93
N ALA A 80 2.11 1.08 4.84
CA ALA A 80 3.23 1.99 5.04
C ALA A 80 3.93 1.81 6.40
N GLN A 81 3.21 1.41 7.46
CA GLN A 81 3.82 1.19 8.78
C GLN A 81 4.67 -0.07 8.79
N ALA A 82 4.15 -1.18 8.26
CA ALA A 82 4.91 -2.42 8.14
C ALA A 82 6.17 -2.24 7.28
N TYR A 83 6.04 -1.59 6.12
CA TYR A 83 7.19 -1.30 5.26
C TYR A 83 8.24 -0.43 5.95
N LEU A 84 7.79 0.55 6.73
CA LEU A 84 8.68 1.45 7.45
C LEU A 84 9.39 0.75 8.62
N LEU A 85 8.71 -0.15 9.33
CA LEU A 85 9.31 -0.97 10.37
C LEU A 85 10.35 -1.93 9.79
N ASP A 86 10.04 -2.61 8.69
CA ASP A 86 10.97 -3.50 7.99
C ASP A 86 12.19 -2.73 7.45
N PHE A 87 11.97 -1.56 6.85
CA PHE A 87 13.06 -0.68 6.41
C PHE A 87 13.96 -0.27 7.59
N LYS A 88 13.38 0.07 8.74
CA LYS A 88 14.11 0.42 9.96
C LYS A 88 14.96 -0.74 10.46
N GLU A 89 14.41 -1.95 10.48
CA GLU A 89 15.14 -3.13 10.96
C GLU A 89 16.33 -3.43 10.06
N LYS A 90 16.10 -3.50 8.74
CA LYS A 90 17.14 -3.77 7.74
C LYS A 90 18.27 -2.75 7.74
N ASN A 91 17.97 -1.49 8.07
CA ASN A 91 18.93 -0.40 8.01
C ASN A 91 19.38 0.11 9.39
N ARG A 92 19.05 -0.63 10.48
CA ARG A 92 19.28 -0.22 11.87
C ARG A 92 20.70 0.30 12.12
N GLN A 93 21.72 -0.39 11.63
CA GLN A 93 23.12 0.01 11.86
C GLN A 93 23.50 1.28 11.12
N ARG A 94 23.09 1.44 9.85
CA ARG A 94 23.33 2.66 9.09
C ARG A 94 22.59 3.85 9.68
N LEU A 95 21.34 3.64 10.13
CA LEU A 95 20.56 4.68 10.80
C LEU A 95 21.22 5.13 12.11
N LYS A 96 21.82 4.21 12.88
CA LYS A 96 22.62 4.55 14.08
C LYS A 96 23.87 5.36 13.72
N GLU A 97 24.58 4.96 12.68
CA GLU A 97 25.79 5.66 12.20
C GLU A 97 25.47 7.07 11.67
N ILE A 98 24.36 7.23 10.94
CA ILE A 98 23.89 8.55 10.49
C ILE A 98 23.50 9.41 11.69
N ALA A 99 22.80 8.84 12.67
CA ALA A 99 22.42 9.57 13.89
C ALA A 99 23.64 10.00 14.73
N SER A 100 24.66 9.13 14.86
CA SER A 100 25.88 9.47 15.61
C SER A 100 26.74 10.50 14.91
N ARG A 101 26.70 10.58 13.57
CA ARG A 101 27.45 11.56 12.78
C ARG A 101 26.72 12.88 12.56
N GLY A 102 25.38 12.85 12.47
CA GLY A 102 24.55 14.02 12.11
C GLY A 102 24.14 14.89 13.30
N THR A 103 24.31 14.40 14.53
CA THR A 103 24.04 15.14 15.75
C THR A 103 25.18 14.93 16.74
N PHE A 104 25.78 16.02 17.23
CA PHE A 104 26.77 16.00 18.32
C PHE A 104 26.07 15.54 19.62
N LEU A 105 25.79 14.25 19.74
CA LEU A 105 25.16 13.65 20.91
C LEU A 105 26.23 12.89 21.68
N ASP A 106 26.60 13.47 22.81
CA ASP A 106 27.51 12.90 23.82
C ASP A 106 27.07 11.47 24.17
N GLU A 107 28.02 10.54 24.22
CA GLU A 107 27.82 9.09 24.35
C GLU A 107 27.13 8.67 25.67
N ARG A 108 26.83 9.62 26.56
CA ARG A 108 26.24 9.41 27.88
C ARG A 108 24.71 9.25 27.92
N LYS A 109 24.02 9.25 26.77
CA LYS A 109 22.58 8.95 26.69
C LYS A 109 22.27 7.93 25.60
N GLY A 110 22.78 6.72 25.78
CA GLY A 110 22.31 5.55 25.05
C GLY A 110 20.78 5.45 25.13
N GLU A 111 20.16 5.12 23.99
CA GLU A 111 18.72 4.90 23.77
C GLU A 111 17.81 6.13 23.60
N GLY A 112 18.09 7.29 24.22
CA GLY A 112 17.20 8.46 24.14
C GLY A 112 17.35 9.35 22.90
N ALA A 113 18.56 9.37 22.32
CA ALA A 113 18.98 10.29 21.25
C ALA A 113 18.26 10.07 19.91
N VAL A 114 18.12 8.82 19.46
CA VAL A 114 17.49 8.45 18.18
C VAL A 114 16.01 8.88 18.16
N CYS A 115 15.37 8.90 19.32
CA CYS A 115 13.96 9.24 19.48
C CYS A 115 13.67 10.73 19.30
N LEU A 116 14.66 11.62 19.48
CA LEU A 116 14.52 13.08 19.38
C LEU A 116 14.64 13.58 17.94
N ILE A 117 15.43 12.91 17.10
CA ILE A 117 15.64 13.27 15.69
C ILE A 117 14.44 12.83 14.82
N MET A 118 13.66 11.84 15.29
CA MET A 118 12.45 11.35 14.62
C MET A 118 11.26 11.31 15.61
N PRO A 119 10.59 12.46 15.85
CA PRO A 119 9.52 12.57 16.86
C PRO A 119 8.36 11.58 16.68
N TRP A 120 8.13 11.11 15.45
CA TRP A 120 7.08 10.14 15.12
C TRP A 120 7.36 8.71 15.66
N MET A 121 8.58 8.44 16.13
CA MET A 121 9.04 7.13 16.61
C MET A 121 8.54 6.76 18.01
N LYS A 122 7.90 7.68 18.76
CA LYS A 122 7.35 7.40 20.11
C LYS A 122 5.94 6.82 20.13
N LYS A 123 5.18 6.82 19.02
CA LYS A 123 3.73 6.56 19.08
C LYS A 123 3.27 5.10 19.11
N ASN A 124 4.15 4.09 18.96
CA ASN A 124 3.66 2.72 18.68
C ASN A 124 4.35 1.56 19.41
N THR A 125 4.85 1.76 20.62
CA THR A 125 5.43 0.64 21.41
C THR A 125 4.39 -0.24 22.12
N SER A 126 3.08 0.03 22.00
CA SER A 126 2.05 -0.67 22.80
C SER A 126 0.92 -1.34 22.03
N ALA A 127 1.00 -1.56 20.72
CA ALA A 127 -0.06 -2.24 19.98
C ALA A 127 0.45 -3.07 18.80
N PHE A 128 0.92 -4.30 19.06
CA PHE A 128 0.47 -5.52 18.34
C PHE A 128 1.32 -6.73 18.78
N ALA A 129 0.84 -7.44 19.78
CA ALA A 129 1.25 -8.81 20.06
C ALA A 129 0.13 -9.74 19.58
N ARG A 130 0.10 -10.05 18.28
CA ARG A 130 -0.59 -11.25 17.76
C ARG A 130 0.17 -11.80 16.54
N PRO A 131 0.67 -13.04 16.59
CA PRO A 131 1.25 -13.70 15.42
C PRO A 131 0.16 -13.98 14.38
N TRP A 132 0.41 -13.62 13.13
CA TRP A 132 -0.41 -14.00 11.99
C TRP A 132 -0.05 -15.42 11.53
N THR A 133 -1.03 -16.31 11.50
CA THR A 133 -0.94 -17.65 10.92
C THR A 133 -1.76 -17.68 9.64
N GLY A 134 -1.14 -17.42 8.50
CA GLY A 134 -1.73 -17.58 7.17
C GLY A 134 -0.69 -18.17 6.24
N SER A 135 -0.89 -19.40 5.78
CA SER A 135 0.03 -20.08 4.88
C SER A 135 0.06 -19.40 3.51
N LEU A 136 1.25 -19.11 3.03
CA LEU A 136 1.51 -18.80 1.62
C LEU A 136 1.36 -20.10 0.83
N THR A 137 0.18 -20.37 0.29
CA THR A 137 0.03 -21.33 -0.81
C THR A 137 0.46 -20.64 -2.11
N ARG A 138 1.71 -20.88 -2.51
CA ARG A 138 2.08 -20.79 -3.93
C ARG A 138 1.36 -21.93 -4.64
N ALA A 139 0.46 -21.60 -5.55
CA ALA A 139 -0.04 -22.54 -6.54
C ALA A 139 0.78 -22.38 -7.85
N PRO A 140 0.78 -23.41 -8.71
CA PRO A 140 1.95 -24.00 -9.37
C PRO A 140 2.60 -23.16 -10.46
#